data_AF-A0A976HF95-F1
#
_entry.id   AF-A0A976HF95-F1
#
_cell.length_a   1.000
_cell.length_b   1.000
_cell.length_c   1.000
_cell.angle_alpha   90.00
_cell.angle_beta   90.00
_cell.angle_gamma   90.00
#
_symmetry.space_group_name_H-M   'P 1'
#
loop_
_entity.id
_entity.type
_entity.pdbx_description
1 polymer ?
#
loop_
_entity_poly.entity_id
_entity_poly.type
_entity_poly.pdbx_seq_one_letter_code
_entity_poly.pdbx_strand_id
1 'polypeptide(L)'
;MKNLAQIITELRDQRGITQEQLSVLSGINQAHISRIESGKNKPTMPTVFRLCKALEIDPIVLADILAEEFRTYIKHNFHSKISVNG
;
A
#
# COMPACT_ATOMS: atom_id res chain seq x y z
N MET A 1 4.73 4.22 10.13
CA MET A 1 5.05 3.45 8.92
C MET A 1 3.77 3.21 8.18
N LYS A 2 3.70 3.65 6.93
CA LYS A 2 2.56 3.35 6.06
C LYS A 2 2.63 1.89 5.62
N ASN A 3 1.49 1.22 5.64
CA ASN A 3 1.36 -0.13 5.09
C ASN A 3 0.72 -0.09 3.69
N LEU A 4 0.69 -1.25 3.02
CA LEU A 4 0.11 -1.37 1.68
C LEU A 4 -1.34 -0.85 1.58
N ALA A 5 -2.16 -1.05 2.60
CA ALA A 5 -3.54 -0.57 2.62
C ALA A 5 -3.59 0.97 2.56
N GLN A 6 -2.79 1.63 3.40
CA GLN A 6 -2.70 3.10 3.42
C GLN A 6 -2.18 3.67 2.10
N ILE A 7 -1.17 3.01 1.50
CA ILE A 7 -0.61 3.45 0.21
C ILE A 7 -1.65 3.31 -0.91
N ILE A 8 -2.40 2.20 -0.96
CA ILE A 8 -3.48 2.02 -1.95
C ILE A 8 -4.55 3.09 -1.79
N THR A 9 -4.98 3.38 -0.55
CA THR A 9 -5.96 4.42 -0.26
C THR A 9 -5.47 5.80 -0.73
N GLU A 10 -4.23 6.15 -0.41
CA GLU A 10 -3.65 7.44 -0.83
C GLU A 10 -3.53 7.56 -2.35
N LEU A 11 -3.09 6.52 -3.05
CA LEU A 11 -3.03 6.52 -4.52
C LEU A 11 -4.42 6.64 -5.15
N ARG A 12 -5.43 6.01 -4.54
CA ARG A 12 -6.83 6.15 -4.97
C ARG A 12 -7.32 7.59 -4.77
N ASP A 13 -7.07 8.18 -3.61
CA ASP A 13 -7.49 9.55 -3.27
C ASP A 13 -6.76 10.58 -4.14
N GLN A 14 -5.47 10.40 -4.43
CA GLN A 14 -4.69 11.25 -5.34
C GLN A 14 -5.23 11.24 -6.77
N ARG A 15 -5.83 10.13 -7.21
CA ARG A 15 -6.55 10.05 -8.49
C ARG A 15 -7.94 10.66 -8.45
N GLY A 16 -8.45 11.01 -7.27
CA GLY A 16 -9.80 11.55 -7.11
C GLY A 16 -10.90 10.55 -7.44
N ILE A 17 -10.66 9.24 -7.32
CA ILE A 17 -11.65 8.21 -7.62
C ILE A 17 -12.23 7.56 -6.36
N THR A 18 -13.49 7.15 -6.41
CA THR A 18 -14.16 6.42 -5.31
C THR A 18 -13.74 4.95 -5.28
N GLN A 19 -14.01 4.25 -4.17
CA GLN A 19 -13.83 2.79 -4.09
C GLN A 19 -14.67 2.04 -5.13
N GLU A 20 -15.85 2.55 -5.49
CA GLU A 20 -16.69 2.00 -6.54
C GLU A 20 -16.06 2.17 -7.92
N GLN A 21 -15.50 3.34 -8.21
CA GLN A 21 -14.78 3.56 -9.47
C GLN A 21 -13.52 2.68 -9.55
N LEU A 22 -12.77 2.54 -8.45
CA LEU A 22 -11.64 1.61 -8.39
C LEU A 22 -12.09 0.15 -8.60
N SER A 23 -13.26 -0.23 -8.08
CA SER A 23 -13.87 -1.55 -8.30
C SER A 23 -14.11 -1.82 -9.78
N VAL A 24 -14.71 -0.86 -10.49
CA VAL A 24 -14.96 -0.96 -11.93
C VAL A 24 -13.64 -1.07 -12.71
N LEU A 25 -12.67 -0.19 -12.44
CA LEU A 25 -11.40 -0.14 -13.16
C LEU A 25 -10.52 -1.38 -12.94
N SER A 26 -10.53 -1.95 -11.72
CA SER A 26 -9.70 -3.09 -11.35
C SER A 26 -10.38 -4.46 -11.57
N GLY A 27 -11.71 -4.47 -11.76
CA GLY A 27 -12.50 -5.70 -11.76
C GLY A 27 -12.50 -6.42 -10.41
N ILE A 28 -12.21 -5.72 -9.32
CA ILE A 28 -12.24 -6.23 -7.95
C ILE A 28 -13.51 -5.74 -7.29
N ASN A 29 -14.25 -6.62 -6.62
CA ASN A 29 -15.46 -6.24 -5.88
C ASN A 29 -15.19 -5.08 -4.89
N GLN A 30 -16.07 -4.07 -4.86
CA GLN A 30 -15.95 -2.88 -4.00
C GLN A 30 -15.78 -3.23 -2.51
N ALA A 31 -16.51 -4.22 -1.98
CA ALA A 31 -16.37 -4.64 -0.59
C ALA A 31 -15.02 -5.33 -0.32
N HIS A 32 -14.41 -5.93 -1.36
CA HIS A 32 -13.03 -6.42 -1.27
C HIS A 32 -12.03 -5.26 -1.24
N ILE A 33 -12.19 -4.24 -2.09
CA ILE A 33 -11.39 -3.01 -2.06
C ILE A 33 -11.48 -2.34 -0.68
N SER A 34 -12.68 -2.17 -0.14
CA SER A 34 -12.90 -1.60 1.19
C SER A 34 -12.16 -2.38 2.29
N ARG A 35 -12.17 -3.72 2.22
CA ARG A 35 -11.39 -4.57 3.15
C ARG A 35 -9.88 -4.46 2.95
N ILE A 36 -9.42 -4.25 1.72
CA ILE A 36 -7.99 -4.01 1.41
C ILE A 36 -7.56 -2.66 1.98
N GLU A 37 -8.28 -1.58 1.68
CA GLU A 37 -7.97 -0.20 2.12
C GLU A 37 -8.06 -0.03 3.64
N SER A 38 -8.92 -0.80 4.31
CA SER A 38 -8.99 -0.85 5.79
C SER A 38 -7.96 -1.78 6.43
N GLY A 39 -7.14 -2.47 5.64
CA GLY A 39 -6.15 -3.44 6.12
C GLY A 39 -6.72 -4.76 6.67
N LYS A 40 -8.05 -4.95 6.59
CA LYS A 40 -8.73 -6.18 7.04
C LYS A 40 -8.42 -7.38 6.15
N ASN A 41 -8.15 -7.14 4.87
CA ASN A 41 -7.71 -8.16 3.92
C ASN A 41 -6.35 -7.80 3.33
N LYS A 42 -5.44 -8.78 3.31
CA LYS A 42 -4.21 -8.68 2.52
C LYS A 42 -4.49 -9.11 1.07
N PRO A 43 -4.25 -8.26 0.06
CA PRO A 43 -4.45 -8.65 -1.33
C PRO A 43 -3.43 -9.70 -1.75
N THR A 44 -3.82 -10.61 -2.65
CA THR A 44 -2.89 -11.51 -3.35
C THR A 44 -2.10 -10.75 -4.42
N MET A 45 -1.00 -11.31 -4.92
CA MET A 45 -0.21 -10.67 -5.99
C MET A 45 -1.04 -10.34 -7.25
N PRO A 46 -1.91 -11.22 -7.77
CA PRO A 46 -2.80 -10.85 -8.88
C PRO A 46 -3.71 -9.66 -8.57
N THR A 47 -4.21 -9.56 -7.34
CA THR A 47 -5.03 -8.42 -6.88
C THR A 47 -4.19 -7.14 -6.83
N VAL A 48 -2.95 -7.21 -6.35
CA VAL A 48 -2.01 -6.08 -6.38
C VAL A 48 -1.81 -5.59 -7.80
N PHE A 49 -1.54 -6.47 -8.78
CA PHE A 49 -1.35 -6.04 -10.16
C PHE A 49 -2.59 -5.40 -10.79
N ARG A 50 -3.79 -5.90 -10.47
CA ARG A 50 -5.04 -5.26 -10.92
C ARG A 50 -5.22 -3.87 -10.31
N LEU A 51 -4.89 -3.71 -9.03
CA LEU A 51 -4.92 -2.41 -8.36
C LEU A 51 -3.88 -1.46 -8.98
N CYS A 52 -2.64 -1.92 -9.21
CA CYS A 52 -1.61 -1.13 -9.86
C CYS A 52 -2.06 -0.64 -11.25
N LYS A 53 -2.67 -1.53 -12.05
CA LYS A 53 -3.22 -1.16 -13.37
C LYS A 53 -4.31 -0.10 -13.25
N ALA A 54 -5.27 -0.27 -12.33
CA ALA A 54 -6.37 0.67 -12.13
C ALA A 54 -5.93 2.01 -11.52
N LEU A 55 -4.85 1.98 -10.73
CA LEU A 55 -4.20 3.14 -10.13
C LEU A 55 -3.04 3.68 -10.99
N GLU A 56 -2.94 3.23 -12.26
CA GLU A 56 -1.83 3.45 -13.22
C GLU A 56 -0.50 3.77 -12.53
N ILE A 57 -0.11 2.88 -11.62
CA ILE A 57 1.18 2.92 -10.95
C ILE A 57 1.94 1.67 -11.37
N ASP A 58 3.22 1.84 -11.67
CA ASP A 58 4.09 0.70 -11.91
C ASP A 58 4.24 -0.14 -10.62
N PRO A 59 4.06 -1.47 -10.66
CA PRO A 59 4.24 -2.32 -9.48
C PRO A 59 5.61 -2.19 -8.79
N ILE A 60 6.67 -1.88 -9.55
CA ILE A 60 8.01 -1.63 -9.01
C ILE A 60 8.02 -0.33 -8.21
N VAL A 61 7.38 0.73 -8.71
CA VAL A 61 7.24 1.99 -7.97
C VAL A 61 6.45 1.78 -6.68
N LEU A 62 5.37 1.00 -6.70
CA LEU A 62 4.63 0.63 -5.48
C LEU A 62 5.54 -0.11 -4.47
N ALA A 63 6.37 -1.04 -4.95
CA ALA A 63 7.31 -1.77 -4.13
C ALA A 63 8.39 -0.85 -3.52
N ASP A 64 8.87 0.13 -4.29
CA ASP A 64 9.84 1.11 -3.80
C ASP A 64 9.28 1.98 -2.68
N ILE A 65 8.02 2.43 -2.79
CA ILE A 65 7.33 3.17 -1.72
C ILE A 65 7.28 2.33 -0.43
N LEU A 66 6.89 1.06 -0.54
CA LEU A 66 6.88 0.13 0.60
C LEU A 66 8.28 -0.08 1.20
N ALA A 67 9.29 -0.19 0.35
CA ALA A 67 10.66 -0.43 0.77
C ALA A 67 11.25 0.79 1.51
N GLU A 68 10.91 2.02 1.10
CA GLU A 68 11.33 3.24 1.79
C GLU A 68 10.72 3.36 3.20
N GLU A 69 9.45 3.01 3.36
CA GLU A 69 8.79 2.96 4.67
C GLU A 69 9.48 1.94 5.60
N PHE A 70 9.86 0.79 5.06
CA PHE A 70 10.60 -0.23 5.80
C PHE A 70 12.02 0.22 6.16
N ARG A 71 12.78 0.78 5.20
CA ARG A 71 14.12 1.34 5.44
C ARG A 71 14.09 2.40 6.53
N THR A 72 13.11 3.29 6.48
CA THR A 72 12.91 4.34 7.49
C THR A 72 12.70 3.74 8.87
N TYR A 73 11.83 2.75 9.00
CA TYR A 73 11.63 2.06 10.27
C TYR A 73 12.89 1.37 10.79
N ILE A 74 13.60 0.64 9.93
CA ILE A 74 14.84 -0.04 10.32
C ILE A 74 15.87 0.97 10.82
N LYS A 75 16.09 2.08 10.09
CA LYS A 75 17.02 3.15 10.52
C LYS A 75 16.68 3.68 11.92
N HIS A 76 15.42 4.00 12.18
CA HIS A 76 14.96 4.55 13.46
C HIS A 76 15.04 3.54 14.61
N ASN A 77 14.74 2.27 14.36
CA ASN A 77 14.67 1.23 15.40
C ASN A 77 16.01 0.50 15.65
N PHE A 78 16.98 0.60 14.72
CA PHE A 78 18.33 0.09 14.94
C PHE A 78 19.26 1.09 15.64
N HIS A 79 19.13 2.39 15.40
CA HIS A 79 19.97 3.39 16.07
C HIS A 79 19.63 3.54 17.58
N SER A 80 18.41 3.20 18.01
CA SER A 80 18.01 3.27 19.42
C SER A 80 18.53 2.11 20.29
N LYS A 81 18.99 0.99 19.70
CA LYS A 81 19.42 -0.20 20.45
C LYS A 81 20.93 -0.28 20.71
N ILE A 82 21.75 0.57 20.08
CA ILE A 82 23.23 0.53 20.22
C ILE A 82 23.74 1.48 21.32
N SER A 83 22.91 2.38 21.86
CA SER A 83 23.31 3.31 22.93
C SER A 83 23.05 2.83 24.37
N VAL A 84 22.66 1.58 24.59
CA VAL A 84 22.48 0.98 25.93
C VAL A 84 23.28 -0.30 26.03
N ASN A 85 24.60 -0.18 26.00
CA ASN A 85 25.59 -1.18 26.46
C ASN A 85 26.97 -0.50 26.55
N GLY A 86 27.01 0.67 27.19
CA GLY A 86 28.22 1.38 27.59
C GLY A 86 28.31 1.42 29.10
#